data_AF-A0A3E1EB68-F1
#
_entry.id   AF-A0A3E1EB68-F1
#
_cell.length_a   1.000
_cell.length_b   1.000
_cell.length_c   1.000
_cell.angle_alpha   90.00
_cell.angle_beta   90.00
_cell.angle_gamma   90.00
#
_symmetry.space_group_name_H-M   'P 1'
#
loop_
_entity.id
_entity.type
_entity.pdbx_description
1 polymer ?
#
loop_
_entity_poly.entity_id
_entity_poly.type
_entity_poly.pdbx_seq_one_letter_code
_entity_poly.pdbx_strand_id
1 'polypeptide(L)'
;YSWPIATASGGITGFNASNFFINTAAVNGTNGFTNDFTGGTFSMSQTGNNLYLNYLGPTPVPEPGSAFTVLALFSGAVLNRRKRVVKH
;
A
#
# COMPACT_ATOMS: atom_id res chain seq x y z
N TYR A 1 -1.15 -9.51 1.16
CA TYR A 1 -1.38 -10.97 1.02
C TYR A 1 -0.09 -11.66 0.62
N SER A 2 0.03 -12.97 0.84
CA SER A 2 1.22 -13.74 0.48
C SER A 2 0.81 -15.15 0.05
N TRP A 3 1.38 -15.64 -1.05
CA TRP A 3 1.07 -16.96 -1.63
C TRP A 3 2.37 -17.74 -1.87
N PRO A 4 2.46 -19.01 -1.43
CA PRO A 4 3.59 -19.85 -1.78
C PRO A 4 3.52 -20.21 -3.27
N ILE A 5 4.63 -20.03 -3.98
CA ILE A 5 4.71 -20.32 -5.43
C ILE A 5 5.69 -21.45 -5.76
N ALA A 6 6.61 -21.76 -4.85
CA ALA A 6 7.55 -22.86 -5.01
C ALA A 6 8.09 -23.34 -3.65
N THR A 7 8.44 -24.61 -3.57
CA THR A 7 9.11 -25.24 -2.43
C THR A 7 10.28 -26.08 -2.93
N ALA A 8 11.47 -25.86 -2.38
CA ALA A 8 12.65 -26.66 -2.70
C ALA A 8 12.88 -27.78 -1.67
N SER A 9 13.10 -29.01 -2.11
CA SER A 9 13.37 -30.14 -1.18
C SER A 9 14.75 -30.03 -0.50
N GLY A 10 15.74 -29.48 -1.19
CA GLY A 10 17.12 -29.32 -0.70
C GLY A 10 17.44 -27.96 -0.08
N GLY A 11 16.45 -27.07 0.05
CA GLY A 11 16.64 -25.71 0.52
C GLY A 11 16.88 -24.69 -0.58
N ILE A 12 16.69 -23.41 -0.22
CA ILE A 12 16.94 -22.27 -1.10
C ILE A 12 18.10 -21.48 -0.50
N THR A 13 19.17 -21.34 -1.26
CA THR A 13 20.35 -20.55 -0.90
C THR A 13 20.59 -19.47 -1.95
N GLY A 14 21.18 -18.34 -1.55
CA GLY A 14 21.48 -17.24 -2.47
C GLY A 14 20.26 -16.50 -3.03
N PHE A 15 19.10 -16.57 -2.36
CA PHE A 15 17.94 -15.81 -2.78
C PHE A 15 18.22 -14.32 -2.78
N ASN A 16 17.89 -13.69 -3.90
CA ASN A 16 17.88 -12.25 -4.06
C ASN A 16 16.61 -11.87 -4.82
N ALA A 17 15.77 -11.04 -4.20
CA ALA A 17 14.52 -10.59 -4.79
C ALA A 17 14.74 -9.85 -6.13
N SER A 18 15.90 -9.20 -6.31
CA SER A 18 16.25 -8.49 -7.55
C SER A 18 16.50 -9.42 -8.75
N ASN A 19 16.63 -10.73 -8.54
CA ASN A 19 16.76 -11.69 -9.64
C ASN A 19 15.40 -12.04 -10.28
N PHE A 20 14.30 -11.51 -9.75
CA PHE A 20 12.94 -11.83 -10.20
C PHE A 20 12.31 -10.62 -10.89
N PHE A 21 11.87 -10.81 -12.13
CA PHE A 21 11.03 -9.86 -12.84
C PHE A 21 9.56 -10.26 -12.70
N ILE A 22 8.76 -9.35 -12.16
CA ILE A 22 7.33 -9.54 -11.98
C ILE A 22 6.59 -8.65 -12.99
N ASN A 23 6.02 -9.28 -14.02
CA ASN A 23 5.41 -8.56 -15.13
C ASN A 23 3.87 -8.60 -15.03
N THR A 24 3.26 -7.48 -14.67
CA THR A 24 1.81 -7.28 -14.71
C THR A 24 1.32 -6.70 -16.03
N ALA A 25 2.24 -6.20 -16.86
CA ALA A 25 2.00 -5.74 -18.22
C ALA A 25 2.57 -6.75 -19.24
N ALA A 26 2.24 -6.56 -20.51
CA ALA A 26 2.76 -7.40 -21.58
C ALA A 26 4.29 -7.28 -21.70
N VAL A 27 4.99 -8.42 -21.76
CA VAL A 27 6.44 -8.51 -21.89
C VAL A 27 6.79 -9.65 -22.85
N ASN A 28 7.75 -9.43 -23.76
CA ASN A 28 8.19 -10.44 -24.73
C ASN A 28 7.06 -11.09 -25.56
N GLY A 29 6.00 -10.34 -25.88
CA GLY A 29 4.87 -10.83 -26.66
C GLY A 29 3.87 -11.70 -25.90
N THR A 30 4.04 -11.87 -24.58
CA THR A 30 3.04 -12.51 -23.71
C THR A 30 2.32 -11.46 -22.86
N ASN A 31 1.06 -11.74 -22.51
CA ASN A 31 0.35 -10.94 -21.52
C ASN A 31 0.97 -11.18 -20.13
N GLY A 32 1.08 -10.11 -19.33
CA GLY A 32 1.37 -10.22 -17.91
C GLY A 32 0.18 -10.76 -17.13
N PHE A 33 0.34 -10.96 -15.82
CA PHE A 33 -0.80 -11.34 -14.96
C PHE A 33 -1.54 -10.09 -14.47
N THR A 34 -2.86 -10.21 -14.36
CA THR A 34 -3.74 -9.10 -14.00
C THR A 34 -3.50 -8.60 -12.57
N ASN A 35 -3.48 -7.27 -12.40
CA ASN A 35 -3.55 -6.60 -11.10
C ASN A 35 -4.72 -5.61 -11.14
N ASP A 36 -5.92 -6.07 -10.78
CA ASP A 36 -7.16 -5.28 -10.87
C ASP A 36 -7.18 -4.08 -9.90
N PHE A 37 -6.27 -4.04 -8.93
CA PHE A 37 -6.18 -2.97 -7.96
C PHE A 37 -5.15 -1.93 -8.40
N THR A 38 -5.64 -0.78 -8.85
CA THR A 38 -4.81 0.37 -9.24
C THR A 38 -3.90 0.78 -8.08
N GLY A 39 -2.58 0.55 -8.23
CA GLY A 39 -1.55 0.97 -7.26
C GLY A 39 -1.05 -0.10 -6.30
N GLY A 40 -1.51 -1.35 -6.41
CA GLY A 40 -0.90 -2.48 -5.69
C GLY A 40 0.46 -2.88 -6.28
N THR A 41 1.35 -3.40 -5.45
CA THR A 41 2.69 -3.87 -5.86
C THR A 41 2.92 -5.32 -5.46
N PHE A 42 3.69 -6.03 -6.28
CA PHE A 42 4.10 -7.41 -6.03
C PHE A 42 5.59 -7.49 -5.71
N SER A 43 5.96 -8.42 -4.85
CA SER A 43 7.37 -8.69 -4.51
C SER A 43 7.60 -10.17 -4.20
N MET A 44 8.86 -10.61 -4.32
CA MET A 44 9.27 -11.96 -3.95
C MET A 44 9.88 -11.99 -2.55
N SER A 45 9.57 -13.01 -1.78
CA SER A 45 10.29 -13.34 -0.54
C SER A 45 10.58 -14.83 -0.43
N GLN A 46 11.56 -15.17 0.41
CA GLN A 46 11.85 -16.54 0.82
C GLN A 46 11.60 -16.68 2.31
N THR A 47 10.96 -17.77 2.70
CA THR A 47 10.89 -18.22 4.11
C THR A 47 11.25 -19.70 4.17
N GLY A 48 12.37 -20.01 4.82
CA GLY A 48 12.90 -21.38 4.83
C GLY A 48 13.14 -21.89 3.40
N ASN A 49 12.46 -22.97 3.02
CA ASN A 49 12.59 -23.60 1.71
C ASN A 49 11.51 -23.17 0.70
N ASN A 50 10.70 -22.17 1.04
CA ASN A 50 9.56 -21.73 0.24
C ASN A 50 9.80 -20.34 -0.35
N LEU A 51 9.42 -20.15 -1.61
CA LEU A 51 9.27 -18.84 -2.23
C LEU A 51 7.82 -18.39 -2.14
N TYR A 52 7.64 -17.13 -1.82
CA TYR A 52 6.35 -16.48 -1.73
C TYR A 52 6.27 -15.29 -2.68
N LEU A 53 5.14 -15.20 -3.37
CA LEU A 53 4.70 -13.99 -4.03
C LEU A 53 3.90 -13.16 -3.01
N ASN A 54 4.33 -11.94 -2.76
CA ASN A 54 3.67 -11.02 -1.84
C ASN A 54 2.96 -9.95 -2.64
N TYR A 55 1.79 -9.55 -2.16
CA TYR A 55 1.05 -8.40 -2.65
C TYR A 55 0.85 -7.40 -1.53
N LEU A 56 1.27 -6.17 -1.80
CA LEU A 56 0.99 -5.00 -1.00
C LEU A 56 0.00 -4.12 -1.78
N GLY A 57 -1.22 -4.00 -1.26
CA GLY A 57 -2.22 -3.11 -1.85
C GLY A 57 -1.81 -1.64 -1.77
N PRO A 58 -2.50 -0.75 -2.50
CA PRO A 58 -2.26 0.68 -2.39
C PRO A 58 -2.44 1.11 -0.93
N THR A 59 -1.47 1.83 -0.39
CA THR A 59 -1.61 2.45 0.93
C THR A 59 -2.66 3.55 0.81
N PRO A 60 -3.68 3.61 1.69
CA PRO A 60 -4.60 4.73 1.71
C PRO A 60 -3.80 6.03 1.84
N VAL A 61 -3.85 6.89 0.81
CA VAL A 61 -3.28 8.23 0.90
C VAL A 61 -4.23 9.04 1.77
N PRO A 62 -3.79 9.61 2.90
CA PRO A 62 -4.64 10.50 3.69
C PRO A 62 -5.05 11.68 2.82
N GLU A 63 -6.35 11.85 2.59
CA GLU A 63 -6.86 13.00 1.85
C GLU A 63 -6.50 14.28 2.63
N PRO A 64 -5.94 15.31 1.98
CA PRO A 64 -5.67 16.59 2.63
C PRO A 64 -6.91 17.18 3.33
N GLY A 65 -8.12 16.80 2.89
CA GLY A 65 -9.41 17.23 3.43
C GLY A 65 -9.64 16.93 4.91
N SER A 66 -9.04 15.87 5.47
CA SER A 66 -9.17 15.54 6.89
C SER A 66 -8.50 16.60 7.76
N ALA A 67 -7.36 17.13 7.33
CA ALA A 67 -6.64 18.20 8.04
C ALA A 67 -7.43 19.51 8.02
N PHE A 68 -8.06 19.85 6.89
CA PHE A 68 -8.89 21.07 6.77
C PHE A 68 -10.17 20.99 7.60
N THR A 69 -10.80 19.81 7.70
CA THR A 69 -12.00 19.62 8.53
C THR A 69 -11.67 19.82 10.00
N VAL A 70 -10.55 19.26 10.48
CA VAL A 70 -10.08 19.46 11.85
C VAL A 70 -9.78 20.95 12.10
N LEU A 71 -9.09 21.63 11.18
CA LEU A 71 -8.78 23.06 11.30
C LEU A 71 -10.03 23.96 11.29
N ALA A 72 -11.04 23.62 10.50
CA ALA A 72 -12.31 24.32 10.43
C ALA A 72 -13.11 24.19 11.74
N LEU A 73 -13.10 23.01 12.37
CA LEU A 73 -13.75 22.78 13.67
C LEU A 73 -13.09 23.61 14.79
N PHE A 74 -11.75 23.70 14.81
CA PHE A 74 -11.04 24.56 15.77
C PHE A 74 -11.32 26.05 15.53
N SER A 75 -11.36 26.49 14.28
CA SER A 75 -11.63 27.90 13.92
C SER A 75 -13.07 28.32 14.29
N GLY A 76 -14.06 27.45 14.06
CA GLY A 76 -15.46 27.70 14.44
C GLY A 76 -15.66 27.81 15.96
N ALA A 77 -14.96 27.00 16.75
CA ALA A 77 -15.02 27.05 18.21
C ALA A 77 -14.43 28.36 18.79
N VAL A 78 -13.34 28.86 18.20
CA VAL A 78 -12.70 30.12 18.63
C VAL A 78 -13.58 31.34 18.28
N LEU A 79 -14.20 31.34 17.10
CA LEU A 79 -15.08 32.43 16.67
C LEU A 79 -16.37 32.54 17.51
N ASN A 80 -16.94 31.41 17.93
CA ASN A 80 -18.14 31.41 18.78
C ASN A 80 -17.89 31.90 20.22
N ARG A 81 -16.65 31.80 20.73
CA ARG A 81 -16.31 32.31 22.07
C ARG A 81 -16.33 33.83 22.14
N ARG A 82 -16.03 34.53 21.05
CA ARG A 82 -16.01 36.01 21.01
C ARG A 82 -17.40 36.65 20.98
N LYS A 83 -18.42 35.93 20.51
CA LYS A 83 -19.80 36.44 20.44
C LYS A 83 -20.58 36.37 21.75
N ARG A 84 -20.10 35.63 22.76
CA ARG A 84 -20.78 35.48 24.06
C ARG A 84 -20.41 36.54 25.10
N VAL A 85 -19.40 37.37 24.86
CA VAL A 85 -18.91 38.36 25.85
C VAL A 85 -19.57 39.75 25.70
N VAL A 86 -20.44 39.96 24.70
CA VAL A 86 -21.14 41.24 24.52
C VAL A 86 -22.66 41.02 24.57
N LYS A 87 -23.22 41.04 25.78
CA LYS A 87 -24.62 41.42 26.03
C LYS A 87 -24.65 42.28 27.30
N HIS A 88 -24.97 43.56 27.13
CA HIS A 88 -25.37 44.49 28.19
C HIS A 88 -26.80 44.20 28.64
#